data_AF-A0A8C4YCC8-F1
#
_entry.id   AF-A0A8C4YCC8-F1
#
_cell.length_a   1.000
_cell.length_b   1.000
_cell.length_c   1.000
_cell.angle_alpha   90.00
_cell.angle_beta   90.00
_cell.angle_gamma   90.00
#
_symmetry.space_group_name_H-M   'P 1'
#
loop_
_entity.id
_entity.type
_entity.pdbx_description
1 polymer ?
#
loop_
_entity_poly.entity_id
_entity_poly.type
_entity_poly.pdbx_seq_one_letter_code
_entity_poly.pdbx_strand_id
1 'polypeptide(L)'
;MAEASYPNRPGYLQRETEAGLEAQSSDSHGATLGATDGNAGRNLKEWLREQFCDHPLEHCEDTRLHDAAYVGDLDTLRSLLQEESFQSRINEKSVWCCGWLPCTPLRIAATAGHGNCVDFLLQKGAEIDLVDVKGQTALYVAVVNGHLECAQILLEAGADPNGSRHHRSTPVYHTSRVGRADILRELIRYGADVDVNHHLPSRVPSPSSRPLTSLVVCPLYISAAYHNLQCFKLLLQAGANPDFNCCGPVNIQGFSRGSPVCVMDAVLRHGCEPAFVNLLIDFGANLNLVKAEGLDTESTGRVKVNPEALQMFKEARSCPRSLLSLCRVAVRRILGKSHLHLIHTLPVPDPIKQFLLHKQS
;
A
#
# COMPACT_ATOMS: atom_id res chain seq x y z
N MET A 1 -29.44 9.15 -35.26
CA MET A 1 -28.96 10.55 -35.21
C MET A 1 -29.55 11.22 -33.99
N ALA A 2 -28.75 11.34 -32.94
CA ALA A 2 -28.95 12.26 -31.83
C ALA A 2 -27.59 12.39 -31.14
N GLU A 3 -26.89 13.48 -31.44
CA GLU A 3 -25.67 13.90 -30.76
C GLU A 3 -26.01 14.33 -29.33
N ALA A 4 -25.24 13.88 -28.35
CA ALA A 4 -25.29 14.41 -26.99
C ALA A 4 -23.96 15.11 -26.70
N SER A 5 -24.02 16.44 -26.60
CA SER A 5 -22.92 17.34 -26.29
C SER A 5 -22.34 17.12 -24.89
N TYR A 6 -21.02 17.22 -24.81
CA TYR A 6 -20.25 17.32 -23.56
C TYR A 6 -20.41 18.70 -22.91
N PRO A 7 -20.46 18.80 -21.56
CA PRO A 7 -20.22 20.06 -20.87
C PRO A 7 -18.73 20.24 -20.50
N ASN A 8 -18.20 21.40 -20.92
CA ASN A 8 -16.93 22.00 -20.49
C ASN A 8 -16.81 22.11 -18.96
N ARG A 9 -15.58 21.98 -18.44
CA ARG A 9 -15.17 22.59 -17.16
C ARG A 9 -13.76 23.19 -17.21
N PRO A 10 -13.49 24.22 -16.37
CA PRO A 10 -12.48 25.24 -16.60
C PRO A 10 -11.10 24.89 -16.03
N GLY A 11 -10.09 25.59 -16.53
CA GLY A 11 -8.68 25.32 -16.30
C GLY A 11 -8.07 25.83 -15.01
N TYR A 12 -6.84 25.40 -14.81
CA TYR A 12 -5.81 26.09 -14.04
C TYR A 12 -4.52 26.07 -14.86
N LEU A 13 -4.14 27.26 -15.35
CA LEU A 13 -2.83 27.60 -15.87
C LEU A 13 -2.03 28.26 -14.74
N GLN A 14 -0.81 27.78 -14.50
CA GLN A 14 0.38 28.56 -14.12
C GLN A 14 1.57 27.58 -14.17
N ARG A 15 2.35 27.54 -15.26
CA ARG A 15 3.50 28.41 -15.63
C ARG A 15 4.64 28.38 -14.61
N GLU A 16 5.73 27.69 -14.96
CA GLU A 16 7.14 28.08 -14.77
C GLU A 16 7.92 27.51 -15.98
N THR A 17 8.06 28.28 -17.06
CA THR A 17 9.31 28.93 -17.52
C THR A 17 10.43 27.96 -17.94
N GLU A 18 10.40 27.57 -19.22
CA GLU A 18 11.58 27.12 -19.97
C GLU A 18 12.35 28.36 -20.45
N ALA A 19 13.63 28.44 -20.07
CA ALA A 19 14.62 29.29 -20.72
C ALA A 19 15.45 28.40 -21.66
N GLY A 20 15.39 28.72 -22.95
CA GLY A 20 16.02 27.94 -24.00
C GLY A 20 17.54 28.05 -24.05
N LEU A 21 18.09 27.21 -24.94
CA LEU A 21 19.31 27.49 -25.71
C LEU A 21 19.29 26.54 -26.91
N GLU A 22 18.83 27.07 -28.04
CA GLU A 22 19.10 26.54 -29.37
C GLU A 22 20.61 26.69 -29.65
N ALA A 23 21.25 25.64 -30.16
CA ALA A 23 22.51 25.76 -30.87
C ALA A 23 22.49 24.82 -32.08
N GLN A 24 22.83 25.43 -33.20
CA GLN A 24 22.63 24.99 -34.57
C GLN A 24 23.52 23.82 -34.97
N SER A 25 22.97 22.96 -35.82
CA SER A 25 23.70 21.95 -36.60
C SER A 25 24.46 22.60 -37.75
N SER A 26 25.75 22.30 -37.88
CA SER A 26 26.48 22.39 -39.14
C SER A 26 27.51 21.27 -39.25
N ASP A 27 27.40 20.51 -40.32
CA ASP A 27 28.29 19.42 -40.73
C ASP A 27 29.69 19.92 -41.10
N SER A 28 30.73 19.11 -40.84
CA SER A 28 31.68 18.67 -41.89
C SER A 28 32.83 17.79 -41.35
N HIS A 29 32.95 16.60 -41.96
CA HIS A 29 34.16 15.92 -42.46
C HIS A 29 35.42 15.77 -41.58
N GLY A 30 35.86 14.52 -41.37
CA GLY A 30 37.24 14.22 -40.96
C GLY A 30 37.48 12.78 -40.53
N ALA A 31 38.33 12.05 -41.22
CA ALA A 31 38.52 10.60 -41.13
C ALA A 31 39.44 10.11 -39.97
N THR A 32 39.23 8.83 -39.64
CA THR A 32 40.20 7.77 -39.26
C THR A 32 40.78 7.64 -37.82
N LEU A 33 40.65 6.38 -37.34
CA LEU A 33 41.52 5.57 -36.47
C LEU A 33 41.45 5.74 -34.94
N GLY A 34 41.24 4.59 -34.26
CA GLY A 34 41.65 4.38 -32.88
C GLY A 34 40.72 3.50 -32.08
N ALA A 35 40.97 2.19 -32.07
CA ALA A 35 40.36 1.26 -31.13
C ALA A 35 40.72 1.64 -29.68
N THR A 36 39.72 1.77 -28.80
CA THR A 36 39.86 1.39 -27.39
C THR A 36 38.54 0.80 -26.89
N ASP A 37 38.63 -0.47 -26.53
CA ASP A 37 37.65 -1.20 -25.75
C ASP A 37 37.51 -0.49 -24.39
N GLY A 38 36.36 0.15 -24.19
CA GLY A 38 36.06 0.97 -23.03
C GLY A 38 34.69 0.56 -22.51
N ASN A 39 34.71 -0.20 -21.42
CA ASN A 39 33.56 -0.63 -20.63
C ASN A 39 32.80 0.58 -20.05
N ALA A 40 32.16 1.36 -20.91
CA ALA A 40 31.20 2.39 -20.54
C ALA A 40 29.93 1.65 -20.12
N GLY A 41 29.69 1.61 -18.81
CA GLY A 41 28.45 1.06 -18.25
C GLY A 41 27.25 1.57 -19.05
N ARG A 42 26.42 0.64 -19.53
CA ARG A 42 25.30 0.88 -20.44
C ARG A 42 24.54 2.14 -20.02
N ASN A 43 24.42 3.10 -20.92
CA ASN A 43 23.71 4.36 -20.66
C ASN A 43 22.26 4.01 -20.31
N LEU A 44 21.77 4.49 -19.16
CA LEU A 44 20.39 4.25 -18.72
C LEU A 44 19.38 4.63 -19.82
N LYS A 45 19.67 5.64 -20.65
CA LYS A 45 18.84 6.04 -21.79
C LYS A 45 18.85 5.01 -22.92
N GLU A 46 19.95 4.31 -23.16
CA GLU A 46 20.04 3.24 -24.16
C GLU A 46 19.42 1.96 -23.64
N TRP A 47 19.67 1.60 -22.38
CA TRP A 47 18.99 0.50 -21.72
C TRP A 47 17.48 0.72 -21.67
N LEU A 48 17.01 1.93 -21.29
CA LEU A 48 15.58 2.26 -21.33
C LEU A 48 15.02 2.22 -22.76
N ARG A 49 15.81 2.59 -23.79
CA ARG A 49 15.37 2.55 -25.19
C ARG A 49 15.24 1.12 -25.70
N GLU A 50 16.22 0.27 -25.40
CA GLU A 50 16.19 -1.16 -25.71
C GLU A 50 15.07 -1.90 -24.95
N GLN A 51 14.79 -1.51 -23.70
CA GLN A 51 13.75 -2.15 -22.88
C GLN A 51 12.34 -1.63 -23.14
N PHE A 52 12.17 -0.37 -23.61
CA PHE A 52 10.86 0.29 -23.67
C PHE A 52 10.54 1.03 -24.97
N CYS A 53 11.51 1.31 -25.84
CA CYS A 53 11.28 2.07 -27.09
C CYS A 53 11.38 1.21 -28.35
N ASP A 54 12.18 0.13 -28.33
CA ASP A 54 12.35 -0.78 -29.47
C ASP A 54 11.44 -2.03 -29.40
N HIS A 55 10.58 -2.09 -28.38
CA HIS A 55 9.45 -3.02 -28.40
C HIS A 55 8.28 -2.27 -28.99
N PRO A 56 7.71 -2.69 -30.14
CA PRO A 56 6.42 -2.16 -30.55
C PRO A 56 5.52 -2.33 -29.34
N LEU A 57 4.98 -1.20 -28.84
CA LEU A 57 3.92 -1.21 -27.83
C LEU A 57 3.02 -2.38 -28.21
N GLU A 58 2.94 -3.42 -27.38
CA GLU A 58 2.12 -4.60 -27.64
C GLU A 58 0.67 -4.11 -27.74
N HIS A 59 0.31 -3.62 -28.91
CA HIS A 59 -1.03 -3.22 -29.28
C HIS A 59 -1.69 -4.55 -29.58
N CYS A 60 -2.43 -5.05 -28.61
CA CYS A 60 -3.49 -6.00 -28.89
C CYS A 60 -4.37 -5.36 -29.98
N GLU A 61 -4.26 -5.85 -31.23
CA GLU A 61 -4.97 -5.26 -32.38
C GLU A 61 -6.51 -5.30 -32.17
N ASP A 62 -6.99 -6.22 -31.34
CA ASP A 62 -8.39 -6.40 -30.99
C ASP A 62 -8.63 -6.14 -29.50
N THR A 63 -9.10 -4.94 -29.15
CA THR A 63 -9.36 -4.51 -27.76
C THR A 63 -10.78 -4.81 -27.28
N ARG A 64 -11.60 -5.52 -28.06
CA ARG A 64 -13.02 -5.76 -27.71
C ARG A 64 -13.20 -6.39 -26.33
N LEU A 65 -12.28 -7.29 -25.95
CA LEU A 65 -12.29 -7.94 -24.64
C LEU A 65 -11.98 -6.94 -23.51
N HIS A 66 -10.99 -6.04 -23.71
CA HIS A 66 -10.63 -4.98 -22.76
C HIS A 66 -11.74 -3.95 -22.64
N ASP A 67 -12.36 -3.55 -23.76
CA ASP A 67 -13.44 -2.56 -23.80
C ASP A 67 -14.68 -3.08 -23.09
N ALA A 68 -15.08 -4.33 -23.34
CA ALA A 68 -16.19 -4.98 -22.63
C ALA A 68 -15.92 -5.07 -21.12
N ALA A 69 -14.70 -5.43 -20.72
CA ALA A 69 -14.29 -5.43 -19.31
C ALA A 69 -14.30 -4.02 -18.68
N TYR A 70 -14.03 -2.97 -19.45
CA TYR A 70 -14.04 -1.58 -18.98
C TYR A 70 -15.46 -1.05 -18.73
N VAL A 71 -16.37 -1.27 -19.68
CA VAL A 71 -17.76 -0.81 -19.53
C VAL A 71 -18.60 -1.72 -18.63
N GLY A 72 -18.10 -2.92 -18.33
CA GLY A 72 -18.80 -3.92 -17.51
C GLY A 72 -19.82 -4.73 -18.29
N ASP A 73 -19.62 -4.88 -19.60
CA ASP A 73 -20.52 -5.62 -20.49
C ASP A 73 -20.22 -7.12 -20.42
N LEU A 74 -20.85 -7.77 -19.45
CA LEU A 74 -20.73 -9.21 -19.23
C LEU A 74 -21.23 -10.05 -20.40
N ASP A 75 -22.25 -9.59 -21.13
CA ASP A 75 -22.84 -10.35 -22.24
C ASP A 75 -21.90 -10.37 -23.45
N THR A 76 -21.24 -9.24 -23.72
CA THR A 76 -20.16 -9.17 -24.71
C THR A 76 -18.98 -10.03 -24.27
N LEU A 77 -18.53 -9.98 -23.01
CA LEU A 77 -17.47 -10.87 -22.52
C LEU A 77 -17.82 -12.35 -22.71
N ARG A 78 -19.06 -12.73 -22.40
CA ARG A 78 -19.56 -14.11 -22.58
C ARG A 78 -19.54 -14.56 -24.03
N SER A 79 -19.89 -13.66 -24.94
CA SER A 79 -19.93 -13.93 -26.39
C SER A 79 -18.52 -14.07 -26.96
N LEU A 80 -17.63 -13.12 -26.65
CA LEU A 80 -16.25 -13.12 -27.14
C LEU A 80 -15.46 -14.34 -26.63
N LEU A 81 -15.59 -14.70 -25.35
CA LEU A 81 -14.89 -15.85 -24.75
C LEU A 81 -15.51 -17.22 -25.09
N GLN A 82 -16.42 -17.29 -26.06
CA GLN A 82 -16.73 -18.56 -26.75
C GLN A 82 -15.72 -18.86 -27.87
N GLU A 83 -15.08 -17.83 -28.43
CA GLU A 83 -14.10 -18.00 -29.50
C GLU A 83 -12.73 -18.35 -28.92
N GLU A 84 -12.09 -19.38 -29.48
CA GLU A 84 -10.76 -19.84 -29.04
C GLU A 84 -9.67 -18.76 -29.20
N SER A 85 -9.85 -17.85 -30.17
CA SER A 85 -8.98 -16.69 -30.41
C SER A 85 -8.95 -15.73 -29.22
N PHE A 86 -10.09 -15.45 -28.59
CA PHE A 86 -10.16 -14.61 -27.39
C PHE A 86 -9.75 -15.37 -26.14
N GLN A 87 -10.16 -16.63 -26.04
CA GLN A 87 -9.86 -17.46 -24.89
C GLN A 87 -8.33 -17.64 -24.70
N SER A 88 -7.59 -17.83 -25.79
CA SER A 88 -6.12 -17.93 -25.77
C SER A 88 -5.41 -16.61 -25.41
N ARG A 89 -6.09 -15.47 -25.54
CA ARG A 89 -5.56 -14.11 -25.32
C ARG A 89 -6.15 -13.43 -24.08
N ILE A 90 -6.82 -14.17 -23.19
CA ILE A 90 -7.50 -13.62 -22.01
C ILE A 90 -6.56 -12.83 -21.07
N ASN A 91 -5.26 -13.15 -21.08
CA ASN A 91 -4.22 -12.51 -20.28
C ASN A 91 -3.42 -11.45 -21.03
N GLU A 92 -3.76 -11.17 -22.29
CA GLU A 92 -3.03 -10.20 -23.10
C GLU A 92 -3.20 -8.79 -22.53
N LYS A 93 -2.07 -8.08 -22.47
CA LYS A 93 -2.05 -6.71 -21.99
C LYS A 93 -2.26 -5.78 -23.17
N SER A 94 -3.18 -4.84 -23.03
CA SER A 94 -3.39 -3.78 -24.02
C SER A 94 -3.17 -2.40 -23.41
N VAL A 95 -2.57 -1.49 -24.17
CA VAL A 95 -2.49 -0.07 -23.85
C VAL A 95 -3.87 0.53 -24.07
N TRP A 96 -4.65 0.57 -23.00
CA TRP A 96 -6.01 1.07 -23.06
C TRP A 96 -6.04 2.61 -23.02
N CYS A 97 -6.98 3.22 -23.76
CA CYS A 97 -6.96 4.64 -24.15
C CYS A 97 -6.91 5.67 -23.01
N CYS A 98 -7.23 5.29 -21.76
CA CYS A 98 -7.17 6.21 -20.61
C CYS A 98 -6.09 5.83 -19.58
N GLY A 99 -5.22 4.86 -19.89
CA GLY A 99 -4.07 4.49 -19.08
C GLY A 99 -2.85 4.26 -19.97
N TRP A 100 -1.78 5.04 -19.76
CA TRP A 100 -0.51 4.92 -20.49
C TRP A 100 0.23 3.57 -20.27
N LEU A 101 -0.42 2.54 -19.69
CA LEU A 101 0.19 1.31 -19.24
C LEU A 101 -0.62 0.08 -19.73
N PRO A 102 0.06 -0.96 -20.26
CA PRO A 102 -0.60 -2.21 -20.65
C PRO A 102 -1.35 -2.89 -19.49
N CYS A 103 -2.60 -3.31 -19.73
CA CYS A 103 -3.51 -3.93 -18.73
C CYS A 103 -4.16 -5.20 -19.25
N THR A 104 -4.39 -6.19 -18.39
CA THR A 104 -5.27 -7.33 -18.69
C THR A 104 -6.75 -6.95 -18.55
N PRO A 105 -7.69 -7.65 -19.23
CA PRO A 105 -9.12 -7.46 -19.04
C PRO A 105 -9.56 -7.60 -17.57
N LEU A 106 -8.99 -8.59 -16.85
CA LEU A 106 -9.27 -8.80 -15.42
C LEU A 106 -8.95 -7.56 -14.58
N ARG A 107 -7.77 -6.95 -14.82
CA ARG A 107 -7.34 -5.74 -14.11
C ARG A 107 -8.23 -4.55 -14.46
N ILE A 108 -8.65 -4.42 -15.71
CA ILE A 108 -9.56 -3.36 -16.17
C ILE A 108 -10.90 -3.47 -15.45
N ALA A 109 -11.52 -4.65 -15.46
CA ALA A 109 -12.77 -4.91 -14.74
C ALA A 109 -12.65 -4.61 -13.24
N ALA A 110 -11.54 -5.02 -12.61
CA ALA A 110 -11.25 -4.74 -11.20
C ALA A 110 -11.01 -3.24 -10.92
N THR A 111 -10.42 -2.52 -11.86
CA THR A 111 -10.19 -1.06 -11.77
C THR A 111 -11.50 -0.28 -11.89
N ALA A 112 -12.41 -0.75 -12.75
CA ALA A 112 -13.72 -0.13 -12.97
C ALA A 112 -14.80 -0.57 -11.97
N GLY A 113 -14.54 -1.61 -11.19
CA GLY A 113 -15.44 -2.10 -10.13
C GLY A 113 -16.51 -3.08 -10.59
N HIS A 114 -16.31 -3.74 -11.74
CA HIS A 114 -17.28 -4.66 -12.32
C HIS A 114 -17.12 -6.08 -11.77
N GLY A 115 -17.66 -6.33 -10.57
CA GLY A 115 -17.57 -7.63 -9.87
C GLY A 115 -17.95 -8.84 -10.73
N ASN A 116 -19.10 -8.79 -11.40
CA ASN A 116 -19.56 -9.87 -12.27
C ASN A 116 -18.60 -10.18 -13.44
N CYS A 117 -17.93 -9.15 -13.97
CA CYS A 117 -16.94 -9.32 -15.03
C CYS A 117 -15.66 -9.94 -14.47
N VAL A 118 -15.23 -9.51 -13.27
CA VAL A 118 -14.08 -10.09 -12.57
C VAL A 118 -14.31 -11.58 -12.32
N ASP A 119 -15.44 -11.96 -11.74
CA ASP A 119 -15.81 -13.36 -11.46
C ASP A 119 -15.80 -14.19 -12.76
N PHE A 120 -16.47 -13.71 -13.80
CA PHE A 120 -16.53 -14.42 -15.09
C PHE A 120 -15.16 -14.59 -15.75
N LEU A 121 -14.31 -13.55 -15.74
CA LEU A 121 -12.96 -13.63 -16.30
C LEU A 121 -12.09 -14.66 -15.55
N LEU A 122 -12.21 -14.73 -14.22
CA LEU A 122 -11.53 -15.75 -13.41
C LEU A 122 -12.01 -17.16 -13.73
N GLN A 123 -13.33 -17.36 -13.87
CA GLN A 123 -13.90 -18.66 -14.29
C GLN A 123 -13.42 -19.10 -15.67
N LYS A 124 -13.05 -18.14 -16.53
CA LYS A 124 -12.46 -18.37 -17.84
C LYS A 124 -10.94 -18.50 -17.83
N GLY A 125 -10.31 -18.56 -16.65
CA GLY A 125 -8.88 -18.83 -16.54
C GLY A 125 -7.98 -17.61 -16.70
N ALA A 126 -8.50 -16.39 -16.48
CA ALA A 126 -7.66 -15.22 -16.35
C ALA A 126 -6.67 -15.39 -15.18
N GLU A 127 -5.40 -15.09 -15.41
CA GLU A 127 -4.37 -15.19 -14.37
C GLU A 127 -4.53 -14.07 -13.33
N ILE A 128 -4.75 -14.49 -12.08
CA ILE A 128 -5.22 -13.63 -10.99
C ILE A 128 -4.19 -12.59 -10.51
N ASP A 129 -2.92 -12.99 -10.43
CA ASP A 129 -1.83 -12.18 -9.86
C ASP A 129 -0.90 -11.57 -10.92
N LEU A 130 -1.38 -11.45 -12.17
CA LEU A 130 -0.66 -10.71 -13.19
C LEU A 130 -0.50 -9.24 -12.78
N VAL A 131 0.72 -8.75 -12.97
CA VAL A 131 1.09 -7.37 -12.62
C VAL A 131 1.24 -6.48 -13.86
N ASP A 132 0.89 -5.21 -13.70
CA ASP A 132 1.25 -4.17 -14.67
C ASP A 132 2.73 -3.76 -14.55
N VAL A 133 3.15 -2.76 -15.33
CA VAL A 133 4.52 -2.23 -15.27
C VAL A 133 4.86 -1.57 -13.93
N LYS A 134 3.85 -1.25 -13.12
CA LYS A 134 3.98 -0.76 -11.74
C LYS A 134 3.84 -1.91 -10.73
N GLY A 135 3.99 -3.16 -11.13
CA GLY A 135 3.90 -4.29 -10.20
C GLY A 135 2.53 -4.43 -9.51
N GLN A 136 1.47 -3.80 -10.01
CA GLN A 136 0.14 -3.78 -9.39
C GLN A 136 -0.72 -4.92 -9.93
N THR A 137 -1.35 -5.70 -9.04
CA THR A 137 -2.29 -6.77 -9.38
C THR A 137 -3.72 -6.24 -9.57
N ALA A 138 -4.63 -7.08 -10.05
CA ALA A 138 -6.06 -6.79 -10.08
C ALA A 138 -6.61 -6.50 -8.65
N LEU A 139 -6.15 -7.24 -7.64
CA LEU A 139 -6.56 -7.00 -6.25
C LEU A 139 -6.13 -5.62 -5.78
N TYR A 140 -4.89 -5.23 -6.05
CA TYR A 140 -4.38 -3.92 -5.65
C TYR A 140 -5.23 -2.77 -6.22
N VAL A 141 -5.58 -2.81 -7.50
CA VAL A 141 -6.39 -1.75 -8.12
C VAL A 141 -7.83 -1.75 -7.63
N ALA A 142 -8.45 -2.91 -7.37
CA ALA A 142 -9.77 -2.98 -6.74
C ALA A 142 -9.75 -2.33 -5.35
N VAL A 143 -8.71 -2.62 -4.56
CA VAL A 143 -8.49 -2.05 -3.23
C VAL A 143 -8.27 -0.54 -3.31
N VAL A 144 -7.45 -0.06 -4.26
CA VAL A 144 -7.14 1.36 -4.40
C VAL A 144 -8.35 2.20 -4.75
N ASN A 145 -9.20 1.68 -5.65
CA ASN A 145 -10.43 2.33 -6.08
C ASN A 145 -11.61 2.07 -5.12
N GLY A 146 -11.43 1.21 -4.12
CA GLY A 146 -12.44 0.97 -3.08
C GLY A 146 -13.58 0.03 -3.52
N HIS A 147 -13.34 -0.82 -4.51
CA HIS A 147 -14.29 -1.81 -5.02
C HIS A 147 -14.26 -3.08 -4.16
N LEU A 148 -15.02 -3.06 -3.06
CA LEU A 148 -15.08 -4.16 -2.09
C LEU A 148 -15.50 -5.49 -2.73
N GLU A 149 -16.52 -5.48 -3.58
CA GLU A 149 -17.01 -6.68 -4.26
C GLU A 149 -15.92 -7.34 -5.12
N CYS A 150 -15.23 -6.56 -5.96
CA CYS A 150 -14.10 -7.08 -6.74
C CYS A 150 -12.98 -7.61 -5.84
N ALA A 151 -12.66 -6.92 -4.74
CA ALA A 151 -11.64 -7.39 -3.81
C ALA A 151 -12.03 -8.72 -3.15
N GLN A 152 -13.30 -8.90 -2.76
CA GLN A 152 -13.81 -10.16 -2.20
C GLN A 152 -13.71 -11.29 -3.21
N ILE A 153 -14.19 -11.09 -4.44
CA ILE A 153 -14.14 -12.10 -5.51
C ILE A 153 -12.68 -12.52 -5.79
N LEU A 154 -11.76 -11.56 -5.89
CA LEU A 154 -10.34 -11.84 -6.13
C LEU A 154 -9.71 -12.61 -4.97
N LEU A 155 -10.00 -12.23 -3.72
CA LEU A 155 -9.48 -12.95 -2.55
C LEU A 155 -10.05 -14.37 -2.44
N GLU A 156 -11.35 -14.55 -2.72
CA GLU A 156 -12.03 -15.85 -2.77
C GLU A 156 -11.44 -16.76 -3.85
N ALA A 157 -11.04 -16.19 -4.99
CA ALA A 157 -10.35 -16.89 -6.07
C ALA A 157 -8.86 -17.14 -5.79
N GLY A 158 -8.34 -16.74 -4.62
CA GLY A 158 -6.98 -17.05 -4.17
C GLY A 158 -5.91 -16.02 -4.57
N ALA A 159 -6.28 -14.77 -4.86
CA ALA A 159 -5.32 -13.70 -5.09
C ALA A 159 -4.40 -13.52 -3.87
N ASP A 160 -3.11 -13.25 -4.08
CA ASP A 160 -2.21 -12.89 -2.98
C ASP A 160 -2.73 -11.62 -2.29
N PRO A 161 -3.14 -11.68 -1.00
CA PRO A 161 -3.67 -10.53 -0.27
C PRO A 161 -2.64 -9.40 -0.09
N ASN A 162 -1.35 -9.69 -0.31
CA ASN A 162 -0.25 -8.72 -0.31
C ASN A 162 0.07 -8.19 -1.72
N GLY A 163 -0.67 -8.65 -2.73
CA GLY A 163 -0.40 -8.51 -4.16
C GLY A 163 0.01 -7.11 -4.60
N SER A 164 1.32 -6.86 -4.56
CA SER A 164 1.99 -5.70 -5.13
C SER A 164 3.48 -6.01 -5.14
N ARG A 165 4.08 -6.14 -6.32
CA ARG A 165 5.53 -6.31 -6.44
C ARG A 165 6.30 -5.02 -6.18
N HIS A 166 5.60 -3.92 -5.91
CA HIS A 166 6.21 -2.69 -5.47
C HIS A 166 6.42 -2.68 -3.97
N HIS A 167 7.70 -2.65 -3.58
CA HIS A 167 8.23 -2.63 -2.21
C HIS A 167 7.82 -1.40 -1.36
N ARG A 168 6.76 -0.67 -1.71
CA ARG A 168 6.33 0.58 -1.06
C ARG A 168 4.82 0.75 -0.96
N SER A 169 4.01 -0.15 -1.52
CA SER A 169 2.56 0.01 -1.50
C SER A 169 1.87 -1.35 -1.47
N THR A 170 1.46 -1.78 -0.28
CA THR A 170 0.65 -2.97 -0.10
C THR A 170 -0.83 -2.59 -0.05
N PRO A 171 -1.74 -3.52 -0.40
CA PRO A 171 -3.19 -3.32 -0.22
C PRO A 171 -3.57 -2.87 1.22
N VAL A 172 -2.93 -3.46 2.22
CA VAL A 172 -3.13 -3.13 3.65
C VAL A 172 -2.69 -1.70 3.96
N TYR A 173 -1.57 -1.24 3.42
CA TYR A 173 -1.11 0.14 3.61
C TYR A 173 -2.13 1.14 3.04
N HIS A 174 -2.61 0.91 1.81
CA HIS A 174 -3.53 1.83 1.17
C HIS A 174 -4.90 1.90 1.87
N THR A 175 -5.47 0.75 2.24
CA THR A 175 -6.73 0.71 3.02
C THR A 175 -6.59 1.40 4.37
N SER A 176 -5.44 1.25 5.03
CA SER A 176 -5.13 1.89 6.32
C SER A 176 -5.00 3.42 6.19
N ARG A 177 -4.45 3.90 5.08
CA ARG A 177 -4.32 5.34 4.78
C ARG A 177 -5.67 5.99 4.43
N VAL A 178 -6.49 5.32 3.63
CA VAL A 178 -7.78 5.86 3.16
C VAL A 178 -8.90 5.65 4.19
N GLY A 179 -8.75 4.69 5.11
CA GLY A 179 -9.76 4.39 6.14
C GLY A 179 -10.80 3.35 5.69
N ARG A 180 -10.50 2.53 4.68
CA ARG A 180 -11.37 1.45 4.17
C ARG A 180 -11.30 0.20 5.06
N ALA A 181 -11.89 0.32 6.25
CA ALA A 181 -11.92 -0.75 7.26
C ALA A 181 -12.70 -2.00 6.80
N ASP A 182 -13.66 -1.81 5.89
CA ASP A 182 -14.40 -2.85 5.18
C ASP A 182 -13.47 -3.77 4.38
N ILE A 183 -12.66 -3.19 3.49
CA ILE A 183 -11.72 -3.92 2.63
C ILE A 183 -10.55 -4.46 3.45
N LEU A 184 -10.05 -3.68 4.42
CA LEU A 184 -8.97 -4.11 5.31
C LEU A 184 -9.33 -5.40 6.06
N ARG A 185 -10.60 -5.55 6.49
CA ARG A 185 -11.07 -6.75 7.18
C ARG A 185 -10.97 -7.98 6.29
N GLU A 186 -11.36 -7.87 5.01
CA GLU A 186 -11.24 -8.97 4.06
C GLU A 186 -9.77 -9.30 3.77
N LEU A 187 -8.91 -8.29 3.56
CA LEU A 187 -7.46 -8.51 3.41
C LEU A 187 -6.88 -9.30 4.60
N ILE A 188 -7.19 -8.90 5.83
CA ILE A 188 -6.75 -9.61 7.05
C ILE A 188 -7.31 -11.03 7.10
N ARG A 189 -8.59 -11.21 6.76
CA ARG A 189 -9.25 -12.53 6.75
C ARG A 189 -8.55 -13.52 5.82
N TYR A 190 -8.05 -13.05 4.70
CA TYR A 190 -7.32 -13.85 3.71
C TYR A 190 -5.80 -13.87 3.95
N GLY A 191 -5.31 -13.37 5.09
CA GLY A 191 -3.91 -13.53 5.52
C GLY A 191 -2.96 -12.44 5.05
N ALA A 192 -3.46 -11.23 4.75
CA ALA A 192 -2.59 -10.10 4.47
C ALA A 192 -1.64 -9.79 5.64
N ASP A 193 -0.40 -9.44 5.32
CA ASP A 193 0.56 -9.02 6.34
C ASP A 193 0.25 -7.59 6.80
N VAL A 194 -0.10 -7.47 8.08
CA VAL A 194 -0.37 -6.19 8.76
C VAL A 194 0.89 -5.44 9.18
N ASP A 195 2.03 -6.12 9.20
CA ASP A 195 3.35 -5.59 9.51
C ASP A 195 4.24 -5.72 8.28
N VAL A 196 4.18 -4.73 7.38
CA VAL A 196 5.01 -4.75 6.18
C VAL A 196 6.47 -4.46 6.55
N ASN A 197 7.24 -5.53 6.71
CA ASN A 197 8.68 -5.46 6.93
C ASN A 197 9.39 -5.49 5.58
N HIS A 198 9.71 -4.31 5.03
CA HIS A 198 10.75 -4.27 4.02
C HIS A 198 12.08 -4.47 4.75
N HIS A 199 12.57 -5.71 4.75
CA HIS A 199 13.99 -5.95 4.95
C HIS A 199 14.73 -5.17 3.85
N LEU A 200 15.14 -3.94 4.15
CA LEU A 200 16.13 -3.25 3.34
C LEU A 200 17.39 -4.13 3.43
N PRO A 201 17.89 -4.72 2.33
CA PRO A 201 19.15 -5.43 2.37
C PRO A 201 20.19 -4.49 2.98
N SER A 202 20.99 -5.01 3.93
CA SER A 202 21.95 -4.24 4.71
C SER A 202 22.96 -3.56 3.79
N ARG A 203 22.65 -2.36 3.31
CA ARG A 203 23.60 -1.52 2.60
C ARG A 203 24.24 -0.62 3.65
N VAL A 204 25.57 -0.71 3.73
CA VAL A 204 26.41 0.15 4.59
C VAL A 204 25.94 1.60 4.44
N PRO A 205 25.59 2.32 5.52
CA PRO A 205 25.11 3.69 5.41
C PRO A 205 26.21 4.58 4.82
N SER A 206 25.97 5.15 3.65
CA SER A 206 26.77 6.27 3.16
C SER A 206 26.40 7.52 3.96
N PRO A 207 27.37 8.28 4.50
CA PRO A 207 27.12 9.46 5.32
C PRO A 207 26.43 10.62 4.57
N SER A 208 26.25 10.53 3.25
CA SER A 208 25.57 11.53 2.42
C SER A 208 24.17 11.13 1.94
N SER A 209 23.70 9.92 2.23
CA SER A 209 22.33 9.52 1.90
C SER A 209 21.38 10.06 2.96
N ARG A 210 20.81 11.25 2.71
CA ARG A 210 19.56 11.65 3.38
C ARG A 210 18.57 10.50 3.16
N PRO A 211 18.08 9.80 4.19
CA PRO A 211 17.02 8.83 3.98
C PRO A 211 15.84 9.66 3.47
N LEU A 212 15.49 9.47 2.20
CA LEU A 212 14.34 10.14 1.60
C LEU A 212 13.16 9.90 2.54
N THR A 213 12.63 10.98 3.11
CA THR A 213 11.60 11.04 4.15
C THR A 213 10.21 10.63 3.62
N SER A 214 10.13 9.63 2.75
CA SER A 214 8.92 9.20 2.05
C SER A 214 8.73 7.66 2.08
N LEU A 215 9.35 7.00 3.07
CA LEU A 215 9.34 5.54 3.25
C LEU A 215 8.35 5.11 4.35
N VAL A 216 7.17 5.74 4.42
CA VAL A 216 6.13 5.28 5.36
C VAL A 216 5.51 4.02 4.77
N VAL A 217 5.77 2.86 5.37
CA VAL A 217 5.22 1.58 4.91
C VAL A 217 4.49 0.82 6.03
N CYS A 218 4.62 1.26 7.28
CA CYS A 218 3.87 0.66 8.38
C CYS A 218 2.37 1.03 8.29
N PRO A 219 1.45 0.05 8.08
CA PRO A 219 0.01 0.32 8.01
C PRO A 219 -0.55 0.90 9.33
N LEU A 220 0.01 0.48 10.47
CA LEU A 220 -0.40 0.98 11.78
C LEU A 220 -0.03 2.46 11.96
N TYR A 221 1.16 2.86 11.50
CA TYR A 221 1.56 4.26 11.52
C TYR A 221 0.67 5.13 10.61
N ILE A 222 0.45 4.71 9.36
CA ILE A 222 -0.27 5.54 8.39
C ILE A 222 -1.74 5.71 8.77
N SER A 223 -2.36 4.69 9.40
CA SER A 223 -3.72 4.82 9.93
C SER A 223 -3.81 5.83 11.07
N ALA A 224 -2.80 5.96 11.92
CA ALA A 224 -2.73 7.03 12.93
C ALA A 224 -2.55 8.42 12.29
N ALA A 225 -1.62 8.56 11.35
CA ALA A 225 -1.34 9.83 10.67
C ALA A 225 -2.56 10.41 9.91
N TYR A 226 -3.49 9.54 9.49
CA TYR A 226 -4.74 9.91 8.83
C TYR A 226 -5.97 9.78 9.74
N HIS A 227 -5.79 9.57 11.05
CA HIS A 227 -6.88 9.48 12.04
C HIS A 227 -7.93 8.37 11.75
N ASN A 228 -7.51 7.26 11.13
CA ASN A 228 -8.38 6.12 10.81
C ASN A 228 -8.45 5.11 11.97
N LEU A 229 -9.19 5.44 13.03
CA LEU A 229 -9.26 4.64 14.27
C LEU A 229 -9.70 3.18 14.03
N GLN A 230 -10.68 2.96 13.15
CA GLN A 230 -11.18 1.61 12.88
C GLN A 230 -10.13 0.73 12.21
N CYS A 231 -9.39 1.26 11.23
CA CYS A 231 -8.27 0.54 10.62
C CYS A 231 -7.17 0.28 11.65
N PHE A 232 -6.83 1.28 12.46
CA PHE A 232 -5.84 1.16 13.52
C PHE A 232 -6.17 0.03 14.51
N LYS A 233 -7.43 -0.06 14.94
CA LYS A 233 -7.94 -1.14 15.78
C LYS A 233 -7.85 -2.51 15.10
N LEU A 234 -8.27 -2.62 13.84
CA LEU A 234 -8.23 -3.88 13.09
C LEU A 234 -6.79 -4.41 12.95
N LEU A 235 -5.83 -3.53 12.65
CA LEU A 235 -4.42 -3.89 12.53
C LEU A 235 -3.87 -4.45 13.85
N LEU A 236 -4.14 -3.78 14.98
CA LEU A 236 -3.73 -4.26 16.30
C LEU A 236 -4.38 -5.60 16.66
N GLN A 237 -5.67 -5.77 16.36
CA GLN A 237 -6.38 -7.04 16.56
C GLN A 237 -5.75 -8.19 15.77
N ALA A 238 -5.36 -7.91 14.52
CA ALA A 238 -4.63 -8.83 13.65
C ALA A 238 -3.17 -9.08 14.07
N GLY A 239 -2.68 -8.38 15.08
CA GLY A 239 -1.35 -8.59 15.66
C GLY A 239 -0.26 -7.69 15.10
N ALA A 240 -0.60 -6.55 14.50
CA ALA A 240 0.37 -5.53 14.12
C ALA A 240 1.19 -5.08 15.34
N ASN A 241 2.49 -4.86 15.14
CA ASN A 241 3.39 -4.51 16.22
C ASN A 241 3.22 -3.04 16.64
N PRO A 242 2.77 -2.76 17.89
CA PRO A 242 2.54 -1.39 18.35
C PRO A 242 3.82 -0.59 18.56
N ASP A 243 4.98 -1.25 18.61
CA ASP A 243 6.28 -0.63 18.84
C ASP A 243 6.97 -0.20 17.55
N PHE A 244 6.45 -0.58 16.37
CA PHE A 244 7.03 -0.21 15.09
C PHE A 244 7.07 1.32 14.88
N ASN A 245 7.91 1.75 13.96
CA ASN A 245 7.97 3.12 13.45
C ASN A 245 7.39 3.18 12.02
N CYS A 246 7.52 4.33 11.34
CA CYS A 246 7.01 4.51 9.98
C CYS A 246 7.60 3.52 8.94
N CYS A 247 8.79 2.96 9.21
CA CYS A 247 9.53 2.05 8.34
C CYS A 247 9.55 0.58 8.83
N GLY A 248 8.89 0.24 9.94
CA GLY A 248 8.91 -1.11 10.54
C GLY A 248 9.66 -1.16 11.88
N PRO A 249 10.55 -2.15 12.13
CA PRO A 249 11.24 -2.31 13.42
C PRO A 249 12.00 -1.06 13.85
N VAL A 250 12.02 -0.78 15.16
CA VAL A 250 12.69 0.39 15.73
C VAL A 250 14.20 0.30 15.51
N ASN A 251 14.73 1.05 14.54
CA ASN A 251 16.16 1.34 14.47
C ASN A 251 16.44 2.70 15.12
N ILE A 252 16.94 2.67 16.35
CA ILE A 252 17.31 3.87 17.13
C ILE A 252 18.53 4.60 16.57
N GLN A 253 19.27 4.02 15.62
CA GLN A 253 20.43 4.62 14.97
C GLN A 253 20.00 5.29 13.65
N GLY A 254 19.92 6.62 13.64
CA GLY A 254 19.81 7.40 12.39
C GLY A 254 18.65 8.39 12.27
N PHE A 255 17.89 8.66 13.32
CA PHE A 255 16.80 9.63 13.22
C PHE A 255 17.30 11.09 13.20
N SER A 256 16.90 11.82 12.15
CA SER A 256 16.93 13.27 12.09
C SER A 256 15.99 13.87 13.14
N ARG A 257 16.36 15.01 13.73
CA ARG A 257 15.53 15.75 14.69
C ARG A 257 14.13 16.00 14.09
N GLY A 258 13.08 15.50 14.75
CA GLY A 258 11.68 15.82 14.44
C GLY A 258 10.79 14.68 13.90
N SER A 259 11.35 13.53 13.50
CA SER A 259 10.56 12.37 13.06
C SER A 259 10.08 11.51 14.24
N PRO A 260 8.83 10.99 14.24
CA PRO A 260 8.35 10.14 15.32
C PRO A 260 9.12 8.82 15.41
N VAL A 261 9.56 8.49 16.63
CA VAL A 261 10.46 7.35 16.91
C VAL A 261 9.71 6.00 16.91
N CYS A 262 8.42 6.02 17.24
CA CYS A 262 7.52 4.87 17.26
C CYS A 262 6.08 5.32 16.96
N VAL A 263 5.16 4.37 16.76
CA VAL A 263 3.74 4.66 16.52
C VAL A 263 3.11 5.46 17.67
N MET A 264 3.49 5.23 18.94
CA MET A 264 2.99 6.03 20.07
C MET A 264 3.41 7.50 19.97
N ASP A 265 4.66 7.78 19.63
CA ASP A 265 5.15 9.14 19.41
C ASP A 265 4.43 9.81 18.23
N ALA A 266 4.13 9.04 17.18
CA ALA A 266 3.34 9.52 16.04
C ALA A 266 1.91 9.90 16.44
N VAL A 267 1.22 9.03 17.19
CA VAL A 267 -0.15 9.27 17.68
C VAL A 267 -0.23 10.57 18.48
N LEU A 268 0.76 10.81 19.36
CA LEU A 268 0.81 12.04 20.16
C LEU A 268 1.08 13.28 19.29
N ARG A 269 2.06 13.21 18.37
CA ARG A 269 2.43 14.33 17.49
C ARG A 269 1.39 14.65 16.42
N HIS A 270 0.60 13.68 15.98
CA HIS A 270 -0.49 13.93 15.04
C HIS A 270 -1.76 14.45 15.73
N GLY A 271 -1.76 14.58 17.05
CA GLY A 271 -2.91 15.07 17.80
C GLY A 271 -4.11 14.11 17.73
N CYS A 272 -3.84 12.80 17.63
CA CYS A 272 -4.88 11.78 17.62
C CYS A 272 -5.72 11.83 18.92
N GLU A 273 -6.96 11.35 18.82
CA GLU A 273 -7.84 11.20 19.97
C GLU A 273 -7.31 10.17 21.00
N PRO A 274 -7.74 10.25 22.27
CA PRO A 274 -7.26 9.35 23.33
C PRO A 274 -7.47 7.86 23.03
N ALA A 275 -8.45 7.51 22.18
CA ALA A 275 -8.71 6.13 21.79
C ALA A 275 -7.50 5.44 21.14
N PHE A 276 -6.67 6.16 20.36
CA PHE A 276 -5.45 5.60 19.77
C PHE A 276 -4.41 5.26 20.85
N VAL A 277 -4.24 6.16 21.82
CA VAL A 277 -3.32 5.95 22.96
C VAL A 277 -3.80 4.77 23.80
N ASN A 278 -5.09 4.70 24.11
CA ASN A 278 -5.68 3.59 24.85
C ASN A 278 -5.46 2.25 24.13
N LEU A 279 -5.70 2.20 22.81
CA LEU A 279 -5.44 1.00 22.02
C LEU A 279 -3.96 0.59 22.09
N LEU A 280 -3.02 1.51 21.88
CA LEU A 280 -1.60 1.18 21.98
C LEU A 280 -1.21 0.67 23.37
N ILE A 281 -1.73 1.28 24.44
CA ILE A 281 -1.53 0.80 25.81
C ILE A 281 -2.10 -0.62 25.94
N ASP A 282 -3.36 -0.84 25.60
CA ASP A 282 -4.05 -2.12 25.71
C ASP A 282 -3.33 -3.25 24.97
N PHE A 283 -2.75 -2.95 23.81
CA PHE A 283 -2.03 -3.92 22.97
C PHE A 283 -0.54 -4.07 23.31
N GLY A 284 -0.04 -3.40 24.35
CA GLY A 284 1.29 -3.67 24.88
C GLY A 284 2.41 -2.75 24.41
N ALA A 285 2.10 -1.58 23.84
CA ALA A 285 3.12 -0.63 23.40
C ALA A 285 4.11 -0.28 24.52
N ASN A 286 5.39 -0.23 24.16
CA ASN A 286 6.48 0.17 25.03
C ASN A 286 6.55 1.70 25.11
N LEU A 287 5.98 2.24 26.18
CA LEU A 287 5.90 3.68 26.42
C LEU A 287 7.26 4.35 26.60
N ASN A 288 8.32 3.58 26.90
CA ASN A 288 9.68 4.11 27.07
C ASN A 288 10.35 4.48 25.74
N LEU A 289 9.77 4.08 24.61
CA LEU A 289 10.26 4.47 23.28
C LEU A 289 9.99 5.94 22.96
N VAL A 290 9.04 6.57 23.65
CA VAL A 290 8.69 7.98 23.45
C VAL A 290 9.67 8.87 24.21
N LYS A 291 10.44 9.68 23.48
CA LYS A 291 11.34 10.68 24.08
C LYS A 291 10.54 11.88 24.59
N ALA A 292 10.70 12.22 25.87
CA ALA A 292 9.92 13.27 26.53
C ALA A 292 10.23 14.69 26.03
N GLU A 293 11.42 14.91 25.46
CA GLU A 293 12.01 16.22 25.14
C GLU A 293 11.32 17.02 24.02
N GLY A 294 10.16 16.59 23.52
CA GLY A 294 9.47 17.25 22.40
C GLY A 294 7.94 17.24 22.45
N LEU A 295 7.35 16.92 23.61
CA LEU A 295 5.89 16.87 23.80
C LEU A 295 5.34 18.09 24.57
N ASP A 296 6.17 19.10 24.79
CA ASP A 296 5.78 20.32 25.49
C ASP A 296 4.81 21.15 24.63
N THR A 297 3.67 21.49 25.23
CA THR A 297 2.57 22.26 24.64
C THR A 297 2.97 23.67 24.18
N GLU A 298 4.16 24.14 24.58
CA GLU A 298 4.66 25.49 24.31
C GLU A 298 5.78 25.54 23.26
N SER A 299 6.11 24.42 22.60
CA SER A 299 7.08 24.46 21.51
C SER A 299 6.48 25.19 20.30
N THR A 300 7.11 26.31 19.96
CA THR A 300 6.74 27.26 18.91
C THR A 300 6.81 26.61 17.53
N GLY A 301 5.75 25.87 17.15
CA GLY A 301 5.62 25.32 15.80
C GLY A 301 4.57 24.24 15.65
N ARG A 302 3.36 24.62 15.20
CA ARG A 302 2.34 23.84 14.46
C ARG A 302 1.84 22.47 14.98
N VAL A 303 2.41 21.85 16.01
CA VAL A 303 1.97 20.55 16.51
C VAL A 303 1.12 20.72 17.77
N LYS A 304 -0.21 20.77 17.59
CA LYS A 304 -1.16 20.83 18.69
C LYS A 304 -1.39 19.41 19.22
N VAL A 305 -0.56 18.97 20.16
CA VAL A 305 -0.74 17.69 20.87
C VAL A 305 -2.12 17.71 21.56
N ASN A 306 -2.87 16.62 21.44
CA ASN A 306 -4.15 16.49 22.15
C ASN A 306 -3.89 16.35 23.66
N PRO A 307 -4.42 17.25 24.51
CA PRO A 307 -4.10 17.27 25.94
C PRO A 307 -4.63 16.03 26.67
N GLU A 308 -5.80 15.52 26.29
CA GLU A 308 -6.40 14.32 26.90
C GLU A 308 -5.57 13.08 26.55
N ALA A 309 -5.14 12.96 25.30
CA ALA A 309 -4.30 11.86 24.86
C ALA A 309 -2.92 11.88 25.54
N LEU A 310 -2.33 13.07 25.69
CA LEU A 310 -1.06 13.26 26.41
C LEU A 310 -1.20 12.94 27.91
N GLN A 311 -2.30 13.34 28.54
CA GLN A 311 -2.57 13.06 29.94
C GLN A 311 -2.70 11.54 30.17
N MET A 312 -3.48 10.85 29.33
CA MET A 312 -3.62 9.40 29.37
C MET A 312 -2.27 8.68 29.20
N PHE A 313 -1.44 9.15 28.26
CA PHE A 313 -0.09 8.61 28.08
C PHE A 313 0.79 8.79 29.35
N LYS A 314 0.78 9.98 29.96
CA LYS A 314 1.55 10.28 31.18
C LYS A 314 1.10 9.42 32.35
N GLU A 315 -0.21 9.23 32.52
CA GLU A 315 -0.79 8.34 33.54
C GLU A 315 -0.36 6.90 33.34
N ALA A 316 -0.52 6.38 32.11
CA ALA A 316 -0.15 5.00 31.78
C ALA A 316 1.35 4.72 31.92
N ARG A 317 2.21 5.73 31.74
CA ARG A 317 3.65 5.62 31.96
C ARG A 317 4.02 5.63 33.45
N SER A 318 3.21 6.25 34.29
CA SER A 318 3.46 6.37 35.74
C SER A 318 2.91 5.17 36.53
N CYS A 319 1.88 4.52 36.01
CA CYS A 319 1.22 3.38 36.65
C CYS A 319 1.69 2.04 36.05
N PRO A 320 2.04 1.04 36.89
CA PRO A 320 2.34 -0.29 36.37
C PRO A 320 1.09 -0.94 35.76
N ARG A 321 1.28 -1.68 34.66
CA ARG A 321 0.21 -2.46 34.02
C ARG A 321 -0.31 -3.54 34.97
N SER A 322 -1.62 -3.82 34.93
CA SER A 322 -2.20 -4.92 35.68
C SER A 322 -1.61 -6.26 35.24
N LEU A 323 -1.53 -7.23 36.17
CA LEU A 323 -1.05 -8.58 35.85
C LEU A 323 -1.84 -9.21 34.70
N LEU A 324 -3.17 -9.02 34.67
CA LEU A 324 -4.02 -9.50 33.58
C LEU A 324 -3.64 -8.89 32.22
N SER A 325 -3.37 -7.58 32.17
CA SER A 325 -2.90 -6.91 30.95
C SER A 325 -1.56 -7.47 30.48
N LEU A 326 -0.62 -7.68 31.42
CA LEU A 326 0.68 -8.29 31.12
C LEU A 326 0.53 -9.72 30.59
N CYS A 327 -0.32 -10.54 31.19
CA CYS A 327 -0.63 -11.88 30.71
C CYS A 327 -1.23 -11.85 29.29
N ARG A 328 -2.16 -10.92 29.02
CA ARG A 328 -2.74 -10.77 27.68
C ARG A 328 -1.66 -10.50 26.63
N VAL A 329 -0.82 -9.51 26.90
CA VAL A 329 0.26 -9.09 25.99
C VAL A 329 1.26 -10.23 25.79
N ALA A 330 1.65 -10.92 26.87
CA ALA A 330 2.58 -12.05 26.81
C ALA A 330 2.03 -13.19 25.95
N VAL A 331 0.79 -13.62 26.17
CA VAL A 331 0.16 -14.71 25.39
C VAL A 331 0.07 -14.34 23.91
N ARG A 332 -0.41 -13.13 23.59
CA ARG A 332 -0.51 -12.67 22.19
C ARG A 332 0.86 -12.60 21.51
N ARG A 333 1.89 -12.13 22.21
CA ARG A 333 3.27 -12.06 21.69
C ARG A 333 3.86 -13.45 21.44
N ILE A 334 3.61 -14.41 22.34
CA ILE A 334 4.09 -15.79 22.21
C ILE A 334 3.44 -16.48 21.00
N LEU A 335 2.13 -16.31 20.81
CA LEU A 335 1.44 -16.84 19.65
C LEU A 335 1.93 -16.17 18.35
N GLY A 336 2.13 -14.85 18.40
CA GLY A 336 2.43 -14.05 17.23
C GLY A 336 1.23 -13.94 16.27
N LYS A 337 1.30 -12.99 15.33
CA LYS A 337 0.21 -12.67 14.40
C LYS A 337 -0.34 -13.87 13.62
N SER A 338 0.50 -14.84 13.28
CA SER A 338 0.10 -16.04 12.53
C SER A 338 -0.73 -17.04 13.35
N HIS A 339 -0.61 -17.04 14.69
CA HIS A 339 -1.29 -18.04 15.54
C HIS A 339 -2.34 -17.45 16.47
N LEU A 340 -2.70 -16.16 16.33
CA LEU A 340 -3.78 -15.55 17.13
C LEU A 340 -5.13 -16.25 16.95
N HIS A 341 -5.37 -16.86 15.78
CA HIS A 341 -6.58 -17.65 15.52
C HIS A 341 -6.70 -18.89 16.42
N LEU A 342 -5.57 -19.41 16.93
CA LEU A 342 -5.53 -20.56 17.85
C LEU A 342 -5.99 -20.21 19.27
N ILE A 343 -6.22 -18.93 19.62
CA ILE A 343 -6.73 -18.57 20.95
C ILE A 343 -8.07 -19.29 21.25
N HIS A 344 -8.88 -19.54 20.20
CA HIS A 344 -10.14 -20.26 20.34
C HIS A 344 -9.98 -21.73 20.80
N THR A 345 -8.82 -22.35 20.56
CA THR A 345 -8.53 -23.75 20.90
C THR A 345 -7.87 -23.92 22.27
N LEU A 346 -7.50 -22.82 22.95
CA LEU A 346 -6.88 -22.88 24.26
C LEU A 346 -7.84 -23.50 25.30
N PRO A 347 -7.34 -24.37 26.21
CA PRO A 347 -8.13 -25.00 27.26
C PRO A 347 -8.39 -24.03 28.43
N VAL A 348 -8.99 -22.87 28.14
CA VAL A 348 -9.36 -21.82 29.10
C VAL A 348 -10.83 -21.43 28.92
N PRO A 349 -11.50 -20.86 29.93
CA PRO A 349 -12.88 -20.38 29.80
C PRO A 349 -13.05 -19.34 28.68
N ASP A 350 -14.22 -19.32 28.03
CA ASP A 350 -14.51 -18.39 26.93
C ASP A 350 -14.34 -16.90 27.28
N PRO A 351 -14.68 -16.42 28.50
CA PRO A 351 -14.38 -15.05 28.89
C PRO A 351 -12.88 -14.71 28.81
N ILE A 352 -12.00 -15.67 29.12
CA ILE A 352 -10.54 -15.48 28.98
C ILE A 352 -10.16 -15.46 27.50
N LYS A 353 -10.77 -16.29 26.64
CA LYS A 353 -10.52 -16.25 25.19
C LYS A 353 -10.94 -14.90 24.59
N GLN A 354 -12.12 -14.39 24.95
CA GLN A 354 -12.59 -13.07 24.49
C GLN A 354 -11.66 -11.95 24.97
N PHE A 355 -11.24 -12.01 26.24
CA PHE A 355 -10.24 -11.12 26.82
C PHE A 355 -8.92 -11.13 26.03
N LEU A 356 -8.39 -12.31 25.67
CA LEU A 356 -7.17 -12.46 24.86
C LEU A 356 -7.33 -11.94 23.42
N LEU A 357 -8.55 -11.99 22.88
CA LEU A 357 -8.87 -11.54 21.52
C LEU A 357 -9.27 -10.05 21.44
N HIS A 358 -9.29 -9.32 22.57
CA HIS A 358 -9.84 -7.97 22.64
C HIS A 358 -11.27 -7.88 22.09
N LYS A 359 -12.06 -8.94 22.28
CA LYS A 359 -13.50 -8.97 22.04
C LYS A 359 -14.18 -8.70 23.38
N GLN A 360 -15.09 -7.72 23.42
CA GLN A 360 -15.88 -7.47 24.63
C GLN A 360 -16.75 -8.70 24.91
N SER A 361 -16.98 -8.98 26.20
CA SER A 361 -17.82 -10.07 26.70
C SER A 361 -19.29 -9.76 26.53
#